data_AF-A0A914QFY6-F1
#
_entry.id   AF-A0A914QFY6-F1
#
_cell.length_a   1.000
_cell.length_b   1.000
_cell.length_c   1.000
_cell.angle_alpha   90.00
_cell.angle_beta   90.00
_cell.angle_gamma   90.00
#
_symmetry.space_group_name_H-M   'P 1'
#
loop_
_entity.id
_entity.type
_entity.pdbx_description
1 polymer ?
#
loop_
_entity_poly.entity_id
_entity_poly.type
_entity_poly.pdbx_seq_one_letter_code
_entity_poly.pdbx_strand_id
1 'polypeptide(L)'
;MFIVWHNIERAQDHQLTHRIKKKSTIRINCSKTVFGLFAGFGFLAGTFISMALFYGFSGTGKYYDAAHVYNITDIVQHCIGIIACVFALWRIRLLNYIHRDPHSHDPHHAAHANQELLDMILLAIGLIGELMFSVSGLMGICTTKMWKSFATTLIAAHVSRIVQAVFQCCLICIASKLKFELFHP
;
A
#
# COMPACT_ATOMS: atom_id res chain seq x y z
N MET A 1 0.58 0.13 20.26
CA MET A 1 1.25 0.46 21.54
C MET A 1 2.75 0.71 21.37
N PHE A 2 3.47 -0.07 20.54
CA PHE A 2 4.90 0.12 20.25
C PHE A 2 5.27 1.52 19.72
N ILE A 3 4.50 2.06 18.77
CA ILE A 3 4.73 3.40 18.19
C ILE A 3 4.55 4.51 19.24
N VAL A 4 3.60 4.35 20.16
CA VAL A 4 3.34 5.34 21.23
C VAL A 4 4.45 5.29 22.29
N TRP A 5 4.90 4.09 22.67
CA TRP A 5 6.04 3.92 23.60
C TRP A 5 7.34 4.51 23.02
N HIS A 6 7.64 4.26 21.75
CA HIS A 6 8.84 4.79 21.09
C HIS A 6 8.81 6.32 20.88
N ASN A 7 7.61 6.90 20.71
CA ASN A 7 7.46 8.36 20.58
C ASN A 7 7.42 9.10 21.93
N ILE A 8 6.96 8.46 23.01
CA ILE A 8 6.88 9.07 24.36
C ILE A 8 8.26 9.41 24.92
N GLU A 9 9.28 8.60 24.63
CA GLU A 9 10.66 8.84 25.08
C GLU A 9 11.32 10.06 24.43
N ARG A 10 10.77 10.58 23.32
CA ARG A 10 11.29 11.76 22.58
C ARG A 10 10.40 12.99 22.64
N ALA A 11 9.19 12.87 23.19
CA ALA A 11 8.26 13.99 23.32
C ALA A 11 8.74 15.06 24.32
N GLN A 12 9.69 14.72 25.21
CA GLN A 12 10.22 15.64 26.22
C GLN A 12 11.22 16.66 25.64
N ASP A 13 11.98 16.32 24.59
CA ASP A 13 12.99 17.22 23.99
C ASP A 13 12.44 18.11 22.86
N HIS A 14 11.35 17.72 22.20
CA HIS A 14 10.90 18.38 20.97
C HIS A 14 9.93 19.56 21.17
N GLN A 15 9.44 19.75 22.40
CA GLN A 15 8.44 20.78 22.72
C GLN A 15 8.99 22.22 22.71
N LEU A 16 10.31 22.43 22.83
CA LEU A 16 10.91 23.77 22.89
C LEU A 16 11.15 24.41 21.50
N THR A 17 11.38 23.60 20.46
CA THR A 17 11.80 24.11 19.12
C THR A 17 10.65 24.27 18.13
N HIS A 18 9.48 23.65 18.36
CA HIS A 18 8.40 23.58 17.36
C HIS A 18 7.41 24.76 17.39
N ARG A 19 7.63 25.80 18.23
CA ARG A 19 6.76 26.99 18.26
C ARG A 19 7.02 28.02 17.15
N ILE A 20 7.99 27.80 16.25
CA ILE A 20 8.35 28.78 15.20
C ILE A 20 8.51 28.10 13.83
N LYS A 21 7.43 27.63 13.22
CA LYS A 21 7.23 27.64 11.74
C LYS A 21 5.91 26.97 11.38
N LYS A 22 4.82 27.74 11.45
CA LYS A 22 3.59 27.35 10.79
C LYS A 22 3.15 28.49 9.89
N LYS A 23 3.14 28.22 8.58
CA LYS A 23 2.06 28.52 7.61
C LYS A 23 2.66 28.68 6.22
N SER A 24 2.96 27.58 5.54
CA SER A 24 2.99 27.58 4.08
C SER A 24 1.58 27.24 3.60
N THR A 25 0.91 28.19 2.95
CA THR A 25 -0.37 27.95 2.31
C THR A 25 -0.09 27.22 0.99
N ILE A 26 0.03 25.90 1.07
CA ILE A 26 0.17 25.04 -0.11
C ILE A 26 -1.17 25.09 -0.86
N ARG A 27 -1.21 25.77 -2.01
CA ARG A 27 -2.36 25.66 -2.92
C ARG A 27 -2.24 24.35 -3.69
N ILE A 28 -2.66 23.27 -3.05
CA ILE A 28 -2.82 21.97 -3.69
C ILE A 28 -3.94 22.12 -4.72
N ASN A 29 -3.69 21.72 -5.96
CA ASN A 29 -4.73 21.60 -6.98
C ASN A 29 -5.72 20.51 -6.56
N CYS A 30 -6.68 20.90 -5.72
CA CYS A 30 -7.60 20.02 -4.99
C CYS A 30 -8.42 19.13 -5.94
N SER A 31 -8.74 19.61 -7.15
CA SER A 31 -9.54 18.87 -8.12
C SER A 31 -8.95 17.49 -8.49
N LYS A 32 -7.63 17.38 -8.72
CA LYS A 32 -7.00 16.08 -9.05
C LYS A 32 -6.86 15.18 -7.82
N THR A 33 -6.63 15.75 -6.64
CA THR A 33 -6.55 15.02 -5.37
C THR A 33 -7.92 14.46 -4.95
N VAL A 34 -8.99 15.25 -5.10
CA VAL A 34 -10.37 14.86 -4.81
C VAL A 34 -10.83 13.74 -5.75
N PHE A 35 -10.45 13.79 -7.03
CA PHE A 35 -10.75 12.71 -7.96
C PHE A 35 -10.12 11.38 -7.53
N GLY A 36 -8.83 11.39 -7.17
CA GLY A 36 -8.14 10.19 -6.66
C GLY A 36 -8.76 9.65 -5.37
N LEU A 37 -9.14 10.54 -4.45
CA LEU A 37 -9.82 10.18 -3.20
C LEU A 37 -11.18 9.52 -3.46
N PHE A 38 -12.01 10.11 -4.34
CA PHE A 38 -13.32 9.56 -4.68
C PHE A 38 -13.22 8.23 -5.43
N ALA A 39 -12.25 8.11 -6.34
CA ALA A 39 -11.96 6.84 -7.01
C ALA A 39 -11.57 5.74 -6.01
N GLY A 40 -10.76 6.09 -4.98
CA GLY A 40 -10.43 5.19 -3.88
C GLY A 40 -11.65 4.76 -3.06
N PHE A 41 -12.56 5.69 -2.73
CA PHE A 41 -13.81 5.35 -2.04
C PHE A 41 -14.73 4.45 -2.88
N GLY A 42 -14.84 4.69 -4.19
CA GLY A 42 -15.58 3.83 -5.09
C GLY A 42 -15.00 2.42 -5.14
N PHE A 43 -13.67 2.30 -5.22
CA PHE A 43 -12.97 1.02 -5.16
C PHE A 43 -13.25 0.27 -3.85
N LEU A 44 -13.18 0.97 -2.72
CA LEU A 44 -13.42 0.43 -1.39
C LEU A 44 -14.87 0.00 -1.17
N ALA A 45 -15.84 0.77 -1.69
CA ALA A 45 -17.25 0.40 -1.71
C ALA A 45 -17.46 -0.90 -2.52
N GLY A 46 -16.79 -1.03 -3.67
CA GLY A 46 -16.80 -2.27 -4.46
C GLY A 46 -16.30 -3.48 -3.68
N THR A 47 -15.21 -3.34 -2.91
CA THR A 47 -14.71 -4.40 -2.03
C THR A 47 -15.74 -4.81 -0.99
N PHE A 48 -16.38 -3.84 -0.32
CA PHE A 48 -17.38 -4.14 0.70
C PHE A 48 -18.62 -4.81 0.11
N ILE A 49 -19.07 -4.40 -1.08
CA ILE A 49 -20.19 -5.05 -1.76
C ILE A 49 -19.83 -6.50 -2.11
N SER A 50 -18.64 -6.76 -2.65
CA SER A 50 -18.17 -8.11 -2.94
C SER A 50 -18.11 -8.99 -1.69
N MET A 51 -17.59 -8.45 -0.59
CA MET A 51 -17.50 -9.14 0.70
C MET A 51 -18.90 -9.43 1.28
N ALA A 52 -19.81 -8.46 1.20
CA ALA A 52 -21.19 -8.63 1.66
C ALA A 52 -21.94 -9.68 0.83
N LEU A 53 -21.73 -9.73 -0.49
CA LEU A 53 -22.30 -10.77 -1.35
C LEU A 53 -21.74 -12.14 -1.01
N PHE A 54 -20.43 -12.26 -0.79
CA PHE A 54 -19.82 -13.52 -0.37
C PHE A 54 -20.45 -14.05 0.92
N TYR A 55 -20.54 -13.23 1.97
CA TYR A 55 -21.16 -13.65 3.23
C TYR A 55 -22.67 -13.88 3.11
N GLY A 56 -23.38 -13.07 2.33
CA GLY A 56 -24.82 -13.25 2.08
C GLY A 56 -25.14 -14.57 1.38
N PHE A 57 -24.38 -14.93 0.35
CA PHE A 57 -24.55 -16.21 -0.35
C PHE A 57 -24.00 -17.40 0.44
N SER A 58 -22.97 -17.19 1.26
CA SER A 58 -22.48 -18.17 2.23
C SER A 58 -23.59 -18.55 3.24
N GLY A 59 -24.45 -17.60 3.63
CA GLY A 59 -25.62 -17.88 4.47
C GLY A 59 -26.73 -18.71 3.80
N THR A 60 -26.78 -18.77 2.47
CA THR A 60 -27.83 -19.48 1.70
C THR A 60 -27.39 -20.86 1.18
N GLY A 61 -26.19 -21.32 1.55
CA GLY A 61 -25.68 -22.66 1.23
C GLY A 61 -25.02 -22.79 -0.16
N LYS A 62 -24.91 -21.70 -0.93
CA LYS A 62 -24.30 -21.68 -2.28
C LYS A 62 -22.83 -21.20 -2.24
N TYR A 63 -22.00 -21.91 -1.48
CA TYR A 63 -20.61 -21.51 -1.21
C TYR A 63 -19.69 -21.48 -2.44
N TYR A 64 -19.84 -22.44 -3.35
CA TYR A 64 -18.94 -22.58 -4.50
C TYR A 64 -19.07 -21.41 -5.49
N ASP A 65 -20.31 -21.02 -5.82
CA ASP A 65 -20.57 -19.90 -6.73
C ASP A 65 -20.15 -18.57 -6.09
N ALA A 66 -20.42 -18.40 -4.79
CA ALA A 66 -20.02 -17.22 -4.04
C ALA A 66 -18.50 -17.05 -3.97
N ALA A 67 -17.76 -18.13 -3.67
CA ALA A 67 -16.31 -18.14 -3.64
C ALA A 67 -15.70 -17.84 -5.01
N HIS A 68 -16.31 -18.32 -6.09
CA HIS A 68 -15.84 -18.04 -7.44
C HIS A 68 -15.98 -16.56 -7.81
N VAL A 69 -17.14 -15.95 -7.51
CA VAL A 69 -17.38 -14.50 -7.75
C VAL A 69 -16.44 -13.64 -6.89
N TYR A 70 -16.23 -14.03 -5.63
CA TYR A 70 -15.30 -13.34 -4.75
C TYR A 70 -13.88 -13.37 -5.29
N ASN A 71 -13.37 -14.55 -5.67
CA ASN A 71 -12.02 -14.70 -6.22
C ASN A 71 -11.81 -13.92 -7.53
N ILE A 72 -12.81 -13.89 -8.41
CA ILE A 72 -12.72 -13.08 -9.64
C ILE A 72 -12.63 -11.59 -9.29
N THR A 73 -13.48 -11.13 -8.36
CA THR A 73 -13.47 -9.73 -7.94
C THR A 73 -12.15 -9.36 -7.29
N ASP A 74 -11.60 -10.25 -6.47
CA ASP A 74 -10.28 -10.11 -5.84
C ASP A 74 -9.18 -9.94 -6.91
N ILE A 75 -9.15 -10.79 -7.95
CA ILE A 75 -8.19 -10.67 -9.06
C ILE A 75 -8.30 -9.30 -9.75
N VAL A 76 -9.52 -8.87 -10.08
CA VAL A 76 -9.76 -7.57 -10.74
C VAL A 76 -9.23 -6.42 -9.87
N GLN A 77 -9.45 -6.51 -8.56
CA GLN A 77 -8.97 -5.52 -7.60
C GLN A 77 -7.44 -5.46 -7.54
N HIS A 78 -6.77 -6.61 -7.53
CA HIS A 78 -5.31 -6.67 -7.61
C HIS A 78 -4.78 -6.10 -8.93
N CYS A 79 -5.44 -6.37 -10.06
CA CYS A 79 -5.06 -5.80 -11.35
C CYS A 79 -5.16 -4.27 -11.35
N ILE A 80 -6.24 -3.71 -10.82
CA ILE A 80 -6.40 -2.24 -10.66
C ILE A 80 -5.30 -1.68 -9.76
N GLY A 81 -4.98 -2.38 -8.66
CA GLY A 81 -3.89 -2.01 -7.75
C GLY A 81 -2.52 -1.98 -8.43
N ILE A 82 -2.21 -2.97 -9.27
CA ILE A 82 -0.96 -3.02 -10.06
C ILE A 82 -0.89 -1.82 -11.02
N ILE A 83 -1.97 -1.54 -11.76
CA ILE A 83 -2.02 -0.39 -12.68
C ILE A 83 -1.80 0.92 -11.92
N ALA A 84 -2.44 1.08 -10.75
CA ALA A 84 -2.25 2.24 -9.89
C ALA A 84 -0.80 2.37 -9.39
N CYS A 85 -0.16 1.26 -9.00
CA CYS A 85 1.24 1.24 -8.59
C CYS A 85 2.17 1.61 -9.76
N VAL A 86 1.96 1.07 -10.95
CA VAL A 86 2.73 1.42 -12.16
C VAL A 86 2.55 2.89 -12.51
N PHE A 87 1.32 3.40 -12.47
CA PHE A 87 1.04 4.82 -12.70
C PHE A 87 1.76 5.71 -11.68
N ALA A 88 1.72 5.35 -10.40
CA ALA A 88 2.42 6.10 -9.35
C ALA A 88 3.95 6.02 -9.48
N LEU A 89 4.51 4.85 -9.84
CA LEU A 89 5.94 4.71 -10.16
C LEU A 89 6.34 5.60 -11.34
N TRP A 90 5.53 5.64 -12.41
CA TRP A 90 5.73 6.54 -13.53
C TRP A 90 5.74 8.00 -13.06
N ARG A 91 4.75 8.40 -12.25
CA ARG A 91 4.66 9.76 -11.72
C ARG A 91 5.90 10.12 -10.91
N ILE A 92 6.35 9.24 -10.00
CA ILE A 92 7.56 9.47 -9.20
C ILE A 92 8.79 9.61 -10.11
N ARG A 93 8.96 8.76 -11.14
CA ARG A 93 10.06 8.86 -12.11
C ARG A 93 10.07 10.20 -12.84
N LEU A 94 8.89 10.70 -13.25
CA LEU A 94 8.76 12.00 -13.92
C LEU A 94 9.17 13.15 -13.00
N LEU A 95 8.80 13.11 -11.71
CA LEU A 95 9.19 14.13 -10.73
C LEU A 95 10.70 14.07 -10.41
N ASN A 96 11.27 12.86 -10.29
CA ASN A 96 12.69 12.68 -9.99
C ASN A 96 13.60 13.21 -11.10
N TYR A 97 13.12 13.27 -12.35
CA TYR A 97 13.87 13.84 -13.48
C TYR A 97 14.06 15.37 -13.37
N ILE A 98 13.22 16.06 -12.59
CA ILE A 98 13.17 17.53 -12.56
C ILE A 98 14.05 18.11 -11.44
N HIS A 99 14.49 17.33 -10.45
CA HIS A 99 14.96 17.89 -9.17
C HIS A 99 16.34 17.39 -8.70
N ARG A 100 17.34 17.38 -9.59
CA ARG A 100 18.72 17.05 -9.23
C ARG A 100 19.55 18.32 -9.03
N ASP A 101 19.45 18.93 -7.85
CA ASP A 101 20.49 19.83 -7.33
C ASP A 101 21.19 19.18 -6.11
N PRO A 102 22.52 19.28 -5.95
CA PRO A 102 23.29 18.35 -5.11
C PRO A 102 23.75 18.92 -3.76
N HIS A 103 23.11 19.96 -3.22
CA HIS A 103 23.61 20.61 -2.01
C HIS A 103 22.52 21.04 -1.02
N SER A 104 22.12 20.14 -0.13
CA SER A 104 21.58 20.52 1.17
C SER A 104 21.97 19.51 2.26
N HIS A 105 22.74 19.98 3.23
CA HIS A 105 23.28 19.21 4.36
C HIS A 105 22.49 19.60 5.62
N ASP A 106 21.32 19.00 5.80
CA ASP A 106 20.41 19.36 6.90
C ASP A 106 20.64 18.50 8.17
N PRO A 107 20.71 19.10 9.37
CA PRO A 107 21.03 18.41 10.63
C PRO A 107 19.85 17.65 11.28
N HIS A 108 18.65 17.65 10.68
CA HIS A 108 17.49 16.85 11.12
C HIS A 108 17.57 15.36 10.72
N HIS A 109 18.72 14.92 10.22
CA HIS A 109 18.94 13.62 9.58
C HIS A 109 18.68 12.40 10.50
N ALA A 110 18.91 12.51 11.82
CA ALA A 110 18.80 11.38 12.74
C ALA A 110 17.36 11.00 13.11
N ALA A 111 16.45 11.98 13.23
CA ALA A 111 15.04 11.72 13.53
C ALA A 111 14.31 11.13 12.31
N HIS A 112 14.59 11.66 11.11
CA HIS A 112 14.06 11.13 9.86
C HIS A 112 14.59 9.72 9.53
N ALA A 113 15.87 9.43 9.84
CA ALA A 113 16.45 8.11 9.62
C ALA A 113 15.78 7.00 10.46
N ASN A 114 15.45 7.28 11.73
CA ASN A 114 14.76 6.30 12.57
C ASN A 114 13.31 6.06 12.13
N GLN A 115 12.61 7.11 11.67
CA GLN A 115 11.25 6.97 11.15
C GLN A 115 11.23 6.18 9.84
N GLU A 116 12.18 6.44 8.94
CA GLU A 116 12.36 5.67 7.70
C GLU A 116 12.68 4.19 8.00
N LEU A 117 13.54 3.92 8.99
CA LEU A 117 13.86 2.56 9.42
C LEU A 117 12.63 1.83 9.98
N LEU A 118 11.81 2.51 10.78
CA LEU A 118 10.56 1.94 11.31
C LEU A 118 9.56 1.63 10.19
N ASP A 119 9.38 2.55 9.23
CA ASP A 119 8.51 2.33 8.06
C ASP A 119 8.99 1.16 7.20
N MET A 120 10.32 1.02 7.01
CA MET A 120 10.89 -0.13 6.29
C MET A 120 10.67 -1.46 7.03
N ILE A 121 10.81 -1.49 8.35
CA ILE A 121 10.56 -2.70 9.15
C ILE A 121 9.09 -3.10 9.07
N LEU A 122 8.16 -2.14 9.22
CA LEU A 122 6.73 -2.41 9.12
C LEU A 122 6.35 -2.92 7.73
N LEU A 123 6.94 -2.34 6.68
CA LEU A 123 6.74 -2.79 5.30
C LEU A 123 7.28 -4.22 5.09
N ALA A 124 8.47 -4.52 5.61
CA ALA A 124 9.07 -5.85 5.49
C ALA A 124 8.25 -6.92 6.21
N ILE A 125 7.80 -6.65 7.44
CA ILE A 125 6.95 -7.58 8.20
C ILE A 125 5.61 -7.81 7.48
N GLY A 126 5.00 -6.73 6.96
CA GLY A 126 3.77 -6.84 6.16
C GLY A 126 3.96 -7.69 4.91
N LEU A 127 5.06 -7.48 4.17
CA LEU A 127 5.39 -8.27 2.98
C LEU A 127 5.63 -9.74 3.32
N ILE A 128 6.36 -10.04 4.40
CA ILE A 128 6.59 -11.42 4.84
C ILE A 128 5.27 -12.11 5.17
N GLY A 129 4.37 -11.44 5.90
CA GLY A 129 3.05 -11.98 6.23
C GLY A 129 2.23 -12.33 4.99
N GLU A 130 2.21 -11.43 4.01
CA GLU A 130 1.49 -11.62 2.75
C GLU A 130 2.07 -12.76 1.90
N LEU A 131 3.40 -12.85 1.85
CA LEU A 131 4.10 -13.95 1.16
C LEU A 131 3.82 -15.30 1.83
N MET A 132 3.86 -15.36 3.17
CA MET A 132 3.52 -16.59 3.88
C MET A 132 2.08 -17.01 3.62
N PHE A 133 1.12 -16.09 3.71
CA PHE A 133 -0.29 -16.37 3.43
C PHE A 133 -0.49 -16.90 2.01
N SER A 134 0.15 -16.27 1.02
CA SER A 134 0.03 -16.67 -0.37
C SER A 134 0.70 -18.01 -0.68
N VAL A 135 1.88 -18.29 -0.10
CA VAL A 135 2.56 -19.59 -0.26
C VAL A 135 1.77 -20.71 0.42
N SER A 136 1.23 -20.49 1.62
CA SER A 136 0.37 -21.47 2.29
C SER A 136 -0.89 -21.78 1.48
N GLY A 137 -1.54 -20.76 0.91
CA GLY A 137 -2.69 -20.96 0.02
C GLY A 137 -2.35 -21.78 -1.22
N LEU A 138 -1.21 -21.49 -1.85
CA LEU A 138 -0.73 -22.23 -3.01
C LEU A 138 -0.42 -23.70 -2.69
N MET A 139 0.26 -23.95 -1.56
CA MET A 139 0.56 -25.31 -1.08
C MET A 139 -0.71 -26.11 -0.80
N GLY A 140 -1.72 -25.48 -0.17
CA GLY A 140 -3.01 -26.13 0.09
C GLY A 140 -3.71 -26.59 -1.19
N ILE A 141 -3.64 -25.79 -2.26
CA ILE A 141 -4.21 -26.14 -3.57
C ILE A 141 -3.41 -27.28 -4.22
N CYS A 142 -2.07 -27.24 -4.17
CA CYS A 142 -1.21 -28.28 -4.71
C CYS A 142 -1.42 -29.66 -4.08
N THR A 143 -1.81 -29.71 -2.79
CA THR A 143 -2.15 -30.97 -2.10
C THR A 143 -3.46 -31.57 -2.62
N THR A 144 -4.39 -30.75 -3.10
CA THR A 144 -5.64 -31.22 -3.70
C THR A 144 -5.41 -31.59 -5.17
N LYS A 145 -5.31 -32.89 -5.49
CA LYS A 145 -5.05 -33.40 -6.86
C LYS A 145 -6.20 -33.16 -7.87
N MET A 146 -7.10 -32.21 -7.62
CA MET A 146 -8.25 -31.89 -8.46
C MET A 146 -8.09 -30.53 -9.12
N TRP A 147 -7.48 -30.51 -10.30
CA TRP A 147 -7.38 -29.32 -11.16
C TRP A 147 -8.73 -29.03 -11.83
N LYS A 148 -9.65 -28.45 -11.05
CA LYS A 148 -10.90 -27.86 -11.58
C LYS A 148 -10.70 -26.36 -11.84
N SER A 149 -11.58 -25.76 -12.64
CA SER A 149 -11.59 -24.32 -12.94
C SER A 149 -11.45 -23.43 -11.69
N PHE A 150 -12.05 -23.83 -10.56
CA PHE A 150 -11.91 -23.14 -9.27
C PHE A 150 -10.47 -23.08 -8.73
N ALA A 151 -9.69 -24.17 -8.88
CA ALA A 151 -8.29 -24.22 -8.44
C ALA A 151 -7.41 -23.32 -9.29
N THR A 152 -7.66 -23.26 -10.61
CA THR A 152 -6.95 -22.35 -11.52
C THR A 152 -7.21 -20.89 -11.16
N THR A 153 -8.46 -20.52 -10.85
CA THR A 153 -8.81 -19.16 -10.43
C THR A 153 -8.15 -18.79 -9.10
N LEU A 154 -8.07 -19.72 -8.14
CA LEU A 154 -7.39 -19.51 -6.86
C LEU A 154 -5.88 -19.32 -7.02
N ILE A 155 -5.23 -20.14 -7.85
CA ILE A 155 -3.78 -19.98 -8.14
C ILE A 155 -3.54 -18.61 -8.77
N ALA A 156 -4.36 -18.20 -9.74
CA ALA A 156 -4.26 -16.89 -10.36
C ALA A 156 -4.42 -15.75 -9.34
N ALA A 157 -5.36 -15.87 -8.40
CA ALA A 157 -5.55 -14.90 -7.32
C ALA A 157 -4.30 -14.78 -6.44
N HIS A 158 -3.74 -15.89 -5.95
CA HIS A 158 -2.54 -15.87 -5.12
C HIS A 158 -1.32 -15.30 -5.86
N VAL A 159 -1.12 -15.65 -7.13
CA VAL A 159 -0.04 -15.07 -7.94
C VAL A 159 -0.24 -13.57 -8.13
N SER A 160 -1.46 -13.13 -8.47
CA SER A 160 -1.78 -11.72 -8.64
C SER A 160 -1.54 -10.90 -7.37
N ARG A 161 -1.82 -11.49 -6.20
CA ARG A 161 -1.59 -10.89 -4.89
C ARG A 161 -0.11 -10.71 -4.57
N ILE A 162 0.70 -11.75 -4.80
CA ILE A 162 2.17 -11.66 -4.63
C ILE A 162 2.74 -10.54 -5.52
N VAL A 163 2.36 -10.53 -6.80
CA VAL A 163 2.81 -9.51 -7.75
C VAL A 163 2.44 -8.11 -7.25
N GLN A 164 1.18 -7.90 -6.87
CA GLN A 164 0.71 -6.62 -6.38
C GLN A 164 1.44 -6.17 -5.11
N ALA A 165 1.64 -7.06 -4.13
CA ALA A 165 2.34 -6.75 -2.88
C ALA A 165 3.79 -6.33 -3.13
N VAL A 166 4.50 -7.03 -4.04
CA VAL A 166 5.88 -6.67 -4.42
C VAL A 166 5.92 -5.31 -5.10
N PHE A 167 5.04 -5.04 -6.08
CA PHE A 167 4.98 -3.74 -6.76
C PHE A 167 4.70 -2.59 -5.79
N GLN A 168 3.76 -2.77 -4.86
CA GLN A 168 3.44 -1.77 -3.85
C GLN A 168 4.60 -1.55 -2.88
N CYS A 169 5.27 -2.62 -2.44
CA CYS A 169 6.47 -2.52 -1.61
C CYS A 169 7.60 -1.76 -2.32
N CYS A 170 7.88 -2.08 -3.59
CA CYS A 170 8.87 -1.36 -4.38
C CYS A 170 8.54 0.12 -4.51
N LEU A 171 7.26 0.46 -4.75
CA LEU A 171 6.82 1.85 -4.83
C LEU A 171 7.04 2.59 -3.52
N ILE A 172 6.71 2.00 -2.38
CA ILE A 172 6.88 2.62 -1.06
C ILE A 172 8.36 2.83 -0.77
N CYS A 173 9.22 1.84 -1.04
CA CYS A 173 10.68 1.98 -0.88
C CYS A 173 11.26 3.08 -1.76
N ILE A 174 10.79 3.22 -3.01
CA ILE A 174 11.25 4.30 -3.90
C ILE A 174 10.74 5.65 -3.40
N ALA A 175 9.47 5.72 -2.96
CA ALA A 175 8.86 6.93 -2.44
C ALA A 175 9.52 7.38 -1.12
N SER A 176 9.93 6.46 -0.25
CA SER A 176 10.60 6.78 1.02
C SER A 176 12.00 7.34 0.82
N LYS A 177 12.69 6.91 -0.25
CA LYS A 177 14.00 7.44 -0.66
C LYS A 177 13.90 8.76 -1.43
N LEU A 178 12.69 9.18 -1.83
CA LEU A 178 12.48 10.43 -2.53
C LEU A 178 12.57 11.60 -1.53
N LYS A 179 13.73 12.27 -1.50
CA LYS A 179 13.87 13.55 -0.78
C LYS A 179 13.10 14.62 -1.56
N PHE A 180 11.97 15.07 -1.02
CA PHE A 180 11.37 16.33 -1.46
C PHE A 180 12.24 17.46 -0.92
N GLU A 181 13.24 17.88 -1.68
CA GLU A 181 13.85 19.18 -1.43
C GLU A 181 12.76 20.24 -1.68
N LEU A 182 12.36 20.88 -0.60
CA LEU A 182 11.32 21.88 -0.61
C LEU A 182 11.87 23.09 -1.35
N PHE A 183 11.31 23.36 -2.54
CA PHE A 183 11.56 24.54 -3.35
C PHE A 183 11.57 25.79 -2.45
N HIS A 184 12.76 26.35 -2.22
CA HIS A 184 12.93 27.63 -1.58
C HIS A 184 13.00 28.67 -2.72
N PRO A 185 11.92 29.42 -2.99
CA PRO A 185 12.06 30.66 -3.76
C PRO A 185 12.87 31.69 -2.97
#